data_AF-A0A4R8WRX0-F1
#
_entry.id   AF-A0A4R8WRX0-F1
#
_cell.length_a   1.000
_cell.length_b   1.000
_cell.length_c   1.000
_cell.angle_alpha   90.00
_cell.angle_beta   90.00
_cell.angle_gamma   90.00
#
_symmetry.space_group_name_H-M   'P 1'
#
loop_
_entity.id
_entity.type
_entity.pdbx_description
1 polymer ?
#
loop_
_entity_poly.entity_id
_entity_poly.type
_entity_poly.pdbx_seq_one_letter_code
_entity_poly.pdbx_strand_id
1 'polypeptide(L)'
;MRRVNLLTSRDVAAAVRATKAVVRREERQQQFDRLVKAVLAQVHRNNVRLGVVAEIENRARAHRGKPQVPVDSLVVQLAMQEVIERTPTSSLTVAEVRSAARIARLRIEVPFQARPDAVVDRIRRRPVV
;
A
#
# COMPACT_ATOMS: atom_id res chain seq x y z
N MET A 1 -37.84 -45.33 7.74
CA MET A 1 -38.03 -44.68 6.41
C MET A 1 -37.01 -43.55 6.25
N ARG A 2 -36.14 -43.59 5.22
CA ARG A 2 -35.15 -42.54 4.93
C ARG A 2 -35.77 -41.53 3.96
N ARG A 3 -35.94 -40.26 4.36
CA ARG A 3 -36.35 -39.17 3.46
C ARG A 3 -35.13 -38.76 2.64
N VAL A 4 -35.15 -39.02 1.34
CA VAL A 4 -34.13 -38.54 0.41
C VAL A 4 -34.62 -37.19 -0.12
N ASN A 5 -33.95 -36.11 0.23
CA ASN A 5 -34.22 -34.80 -0.38
C ASN A 5 -33.77 -34.85 -1.85
N LEU A 6 -34.70 -34.66 -2.78
CA LEU A 6 -34.40 -34.51 -4.20
C LEU A 6 -33.77 -33.13 -4.42
N LEU A 7 -32.51 -33.11 -4.88
CA LEU A 7 -31.86 -31.88 -5.30
C LEU A 7 -32.53 -31.33 -6.56
N THR A 8 -32.93 -30.06 -6.51
CA THR A 8 -33.48 -29.36 -7.67
C THR A 8 -32.38 -28.59 -8.41
N SER A 9 -32.66 -28.19 -9.65
CA SER A 9 -31.77 -27.30 -10.41
C SER A 9 -31.47 -25.98 -9.66
N ARG A 10 -32.39 -25.53 -8.80
CA ARG A 10 -32.19 -24.36 -7.92
C ARG A 10 -31.12 -24.63 -6.85
N ASP A 11 -31.13 -25.82 -6.25
CA ASP A 11 -30.15 -26.20 -5.22
C ASP A 11 -28.75 -26.32 -5.82
N VAL A 12 -28.64 -26.89 -7.03
CA VAL A 12 -27.38 -26.93 -7.79
C VAL A 12 -26.90 -25.51 -8.11
N ALA A 13 -27.78 -24.63 -8.59
CA ALA A 13 -27.41 -23.25 -8.87
C ALA A 13 -26.98 -22.49 -7.61
N ALA A 14 -27.62 -22.72 -6.47
CA ALA A 14 -27.25 -22.14 -5.18
C ALA A 14 -25.86 -22.63 -4.74
N ALA A 15 -25.60 -23.93 -4.82
CA ALA A 15 -24.30 -24.52 -4.52
C ALA A 15 -23.19 -23.94 -5.41
N VAL A 16 -23.42 -23.85 -6.73
CA VAL A 16 -22.44 -23.26 -7.67
C VAL A 16 -22.16 -21.79 -7.34
N ARG A 17 -23.17 -21.00 -7.01
CA ARG A 17 -22.97 -19.60 -6.60
C ARG A 17 -22.18 -19.50 -5.29
N ALA A 18 -22.49 -20.35 -4.32
CA ALA A 18 -21.76 -20.41 -3.06
C ALA A 18 -20.28 -20.74 -3.29
N THR A 19 -19.98 -21.77 -4.08
CA THR A 19 -18.61 -22.13 -4.42
C THR A 19 -17.88 -21.00 -5.15
N LYS A 20 -18.54 -20.36 -6.15
CA LYS A 20 -17.95 -19.21 -6.85
C LYS A 20 -17.64 -18.03 -5.91
N ALA A 21 -18.47 -17.80 -4.89
CA ALA A 21 -18.22 -16.76 -3.90
C ALA A 21 -16.98 -17.07 -3.04
N VAL A 22 -16.79 -18.33 -2.65
CA VAL A 22 -15.60 -18.79 -1.93
C VAL A 22 -14.34 -18.61 -2.77
N VAL A 23 -14.34 -19.12 -4.01
CA VAL A 23 -13.19 -19.01 -4.92
C VAL A 23 -12.80 -17.54 -5.14
N ARG A 24 -13.76 -16.66 -5.41
CA ARG A 24 -13.49 -15.21 -5.56
C ARG A 24 -12.88 -14.58 -4.31
N ARG A 25 -13.31 -15.01 -3.12
CA ARG A 25 -12.75 -14.52 -1.86
C ARG A 25 -11.30 -14.96 -1.68
N GLU A 26 -11.00 -16.21 -2.01
CA GLU A 26 -9.63 -16.75 -1.96
C GLU A 26 -8.72 -16.07 -2.97
N GLU A 27 -9.16 -15.90 -4.21
CA GLU A 27 -8.42 -15.17 -5.24
C GLU A 27 -8.12 -13.73 -4.83
N ARG A 28 -9.10 -13.05 -4.22
CA ARG A 28 -8.92 -11.70 -3.69
C ARG A 28 -7.89 -11.67 -2.58
N GLN A 29 -7.97 -12.61 -1.63
CA GLN A 29 -7.00 -12.70 -0.54
C GLN A 29 -5.59 -12.96 -1.07
N GLN A 30 -5.45 -13.83 -2.08
CA GLN A 30 -4.16 -14.10 -2.71
C GLN A 30 -3.59 -12.87 -3.43
N GLN A 31 -4.43 -12.10 -4.15
CA GLN A 31 -3.99 -10.83 -4.76
C GLN A 31 -3.53 -9.83 -3.71
N PHE A 32 -4.28 -9.71 -2.61
CA PHE A 32 -3.92 -8.84 -1.49
C PHE A 32 -2.57 -9.21 -0.88
N ASP A 33 -2.36 -10.50 -0.56
CA ASP A 33 -1.12 -10.97 0.05
C ASP A 33 0.08 -10.80 -0.89
N ARG A 34 -0.11 -11.05 -2.20
CA ARG A 34 0.92 -10.80 -3.23
C ARG A 34 1.27 -9.32 -3.30
N LEU A 35 0.28 -8.44 -3.24
CA LEU A 35 0.49 -6.99 -3.26
C LEU A 35 1.35 -6.55 -2.07
N VAL A 36 0.99 -6.96 -0.85
CA VAL A 36 1.75 -6.63 0.36
C VAL A 36 3.20 -7.12 0.24
N LYS A 37 3.41 -8.37 -0.19
CA LYS A 37 4.75 -8.94 -0.36
C LYS A 37 5.56 -8.20 -1.43
N ALA A 38 4.93 -7.84 -2.56
CA ALA A 38 5.59 -7.11 -3.64
C ALA A 38 6.02 -5.71 -3.20
N VAL A 39 5.18 -4.99 -2.45
CA VAL A 39 5.53 -3.68 -1.89
C VAL A 39 6.71 -3.80 -0.92
N LEU A 40 6.67 -4.77 0.00
CA LEU A 40 7.78 -4.98 0.94
C LEU A 40 9.09 -5.32 0.21
N ALA A 41 9.03 -6.20 -0.78
CA ALA A 41 10.19 -6.53 -1.60
C ALA A 41 10.72 -5.30 -2.35
N GLN A 42 9.83 -4.46 -2.88
CA GLN A 42 10.22 -3.25 -3.61
C GLN A 42 10.89 -2.24 -2.67
N VAL A 43 10.31 -2.01 -1.49
CA VAL A 43 10.89 -1.14 -0.47
C VAL A 43 12.27 -1.64 -0.05
N HIS A 44 12.40 -2.94 0.27
CA HIS A 44 13.66 -3.50 0.74
C HIS A 44 14.75 -3.41 -0.33
N ARG A 45 14.44 -3.74 -1.58
CA ARG A 45 15.41 -3.69 -2.69
C ARG A 45 15.82 -2.27 -3.09
N ASN A 46 14.96 -1.28 -2.87
CA ASN A 46 15.15 0.08 -3.36
C ASN A 46 15.16 1.12 -2.24
N ASN A 47 15.46 0.71 -1.01
CA ASN A 47 15.32 1.55 0.19
C ASN A 47 16.03 2.91 0.04
N VAL A 48 17.30 2.93 -0.38
CA VAL A 48 18.07 4.16 -0.56
C VAL A 48 17.44 5.07 -1.61
N ARG A 49 17.11 4.52 -2.79
CA ARG A 49 16.50 5.29 -3.88
C ARG A 49 15.15 5.89 -3.47
N LEU A 50 14.28 5.07 -2.89
CA LEU A 50 12.94 5.49 -2.47
C LEU A 50 13.02 6.52 -1.33
N GLY A 51 13.95 6.36 -0.40
CA GLY A 51 14.19 7.32 0.68
C GLY A 51 14.59 8.70 0.14
N VAL A 52 15.51 8.75 -0.81
CA VAL A 52 15.92 10.02 -1.46
C VAL A 52 14.74 10.67 -2.18
N VAL A 53 13.96 9.91 -2.96
CA VAL A 53 12.78 10.46 -3.66
C VAL A 53 11.73 10.96 -2.66
N ALA A 54 11.51 10.25 -1.55
CA ALA A 54 10.60 10.66 -0.49
C ALA A 54 11.04 11.99 0.17
N GLU A 55 12.34 12.18 0.42
CA GLU A 55 12.85 13.46 0.94
C GLU A 55 12.69 14.62 -0.06
N ILE A 56 12.90 14.36 -1.35
CA ILE A 56 12.70 15.35 -2.41
C ILE A 56 11.23 15.76 -2.48
N GLU A 57 10.31 14.79 -2.42
CA GLU A 57 8.87 15.06 -2.38
C GLU A 57 8.49 15.90 -1.15
N ASN A 58 9.00 15.55 0.04
CA ASN A 58 8.79 16.36 1.24
C ASN A 58 9.31 17.79 1.11
N ARG A 59 10.48 17.98 0.50
CA ARG A 59 11.00 19.32 0.20
C ARG A 59 10.07 20.07 -0.75
N ALA A 60 9.61 19.44 -1.82
CA ALA A 60 8.67 20.03 -2.76
C ALA A 60 7.33 20.41 -2.09
N ARG A 61 6.84 19.56 -1.16
CA ARG A 61 5.66 19.87 -0.33
C ARG A 61 5.88 21.11 0.52
N ALA A 62 7.01 21.19 1.22
CA ALA A 62 7.36 22.34 2.05
C ALA A 62 7.45 23.64 1.22
N HIS A 63 8.05 23.59 0.02
CA HIS A 63 8.12 24.74 -0.89
C HIS A 63 6.73 25.20 -1.35
N ARG A 64 5.75 24.28 -1.41
CA ARG A 64 4.34 24.57 -1.73
C ARG A 64 3.50 24.92 -0.49
N GLY A 65 4.12 25.11 0.68
CA GLY A 65 3.42 25.37 1.94
C GLY A 65 2.61 24.19 2.48
N LYS A 66 2.83 22.98 1.95
CA LYS A 66 2.17 21.75 2.43
C LYS A 66 2.97 21.13 3.59
N PRO A 67 2.30 20.52 4.57
CA PRO A 67 2.98 19.81 5.63
C PRO A 67 3.78 18.63 5.07
N GLN A 68 4.97 18.44 5.63
CA GLN A 68 5.79 17.26 5.42
C GLN A 68 5.09 16.02 5.99
N VAL A 69 5.36 14.87 5.39
CA VAL A 69 4.80 13.57 5.75
C VAL A 69 5.96 12.67 6.19
N PRO A 70 5.78 11.71 7.12
CA PRO A 70 6.85 10.79 7.47
C PRO A 70 7.45 10.11 6.24
N VAL A 71 8.79 10.06 6.16
CA VAL A 71 9.53 9.53 5.00
C VAL A 71 9.08 8.10 4.68
N ASP A 72 8.94 7.24 5.68
CA ASP A 72 8.45 5.86 5.52
C ASP A 72 7.09 5.79 4.81
N SER A 73 6.20 6.76 5.06
CA SER A 73 4.89 6.79 4.42
C SER A 73 4.99 7.14 2.93
N LEU A 74 5.88 8.06 2.57
CA LEU A 74 6.15 8.40 1.18
C LEU A 74 6.88 7.26 0.46
N VAL A 75 7.84 6.60 1.11
CA VAL A 75 8.51 5.42 0.57
C VAL A 75 7.52 4.33 0.21
N VAL A 76 6.57 4.01 1.10
CA VAL A 76 5.53 3.02 0.84
C VAL A 76 4.62 3.45 -0.30
N GLN A 77 4.22 4.73 -0.37
CA GLN A 77 3.40 5.25 -1.45
C GLN A 77 4.10 5.14 -2.81
N LEU A 78 5.37 5.53 -2.87
CA LEU A 78 6.18 5.41 -4.08
C LEU A 78 6.36 3.95 -4.51
N ALA A 79 6.67 3.06 -3.57
CA ALA A 79 6.76 1.63 -3.85
C ALA A 79 5.42 1.05 -4.33
N MET A 80 4.31 1.48 -3.75
CA MET A 80 2.97 1.07 -4.14
C MET A 80 2.65 1.52 -5.57
N GLN A 81 3.02 2.74 -5.95
CA GLN A 81 2.86 3.24 -7.32
C GLN A 81 3.64 2.40 -8.33
N GLU A 82 4.88 2.01 -8.01
CA GLU A 82 5.69 1.17 -8.92
C GLU A 82 5.20 -0.29 -8.99
N VAL A 83 4.63 -0.81 -7.90
CA VAL A 83 4.17 -2.20 -7.81
C VAL A 83 2.81 -2.42 -8.45
N ILE A 84 1.89 -1.44 -8.34
CA ILE A 84 0.52 -1.60 -8.86
C ILE A 84 0.48 -1.71 -10.38
N GLU A 85 1.47 -1.14 -11.07
CA GLU A 85 1.63 -1.27 -12.52
C GLU A 85 2.01 -2.70 -12.95
N ARG A 86 2.59 -3.49 -12.03
CA ARG A 86 3.17 -4.81 -12.32
C ARG A 86 2.45 -5.96 -11.63
N THR A 87 1.53 -5.67 -10.71
CA THR A 87 0.84 -6.66 -9.89
C THR A 87 -0.65 -6.63 -10.20
N PRO A 88 -1.29 -7.78 -10.48
CA PRO A 88 -2.74 -7.83 -10.66
C PRO A 88 -3.46 -7.37 -9.38
N THR A 89 -4.20 -6.27 -9.48
CA THR A 89 -5.09 -5.76 -8.42
C THR A 89 -6.54 -5.70 -8.86
N SER A 90 -6.90 -6.41 -9.93
CA SER A 90 -8.23 -6.35 -10.57
C SER A 90 -9.37 -6.80 -9.67
N SER A 91 -9.10 -7.63 -8.66
CA SER A 91 -10.12 -8.08 -7.70
C SER A 91 -10.12 -7.30 -6.39
N LEU A 92 -9.21 -6.32 -6.24
CA LEU A 92 -9.05 -5.51 -5.04
C LEU A 92 -9.82 -4.19 -5.14
N THR A 93 -10.46 -3.83 -4.04
CA THR A 93 -11.03 -2.51 -3.83
C THR A 93 -9.95 -1.49 -3.48
N VAL A 94 -10.25 -0.20 -3.66
CA VAL A 94 -9.36 0.89 -3.23
C VAL A 94 -9.06 0.83 -1.73
N ALA A 95 -10.03 0.40 -0.90
CA ALA A 95 -9.85 0.23 0.53
C ALA A 95 -8.85 -0.88 0.87
N GLU A 96 -8.87 -1.98 0.12
CA GLU A 96 -7.92 -3.08 0.27
C GLU A 96 -6.51 -2.66 -0.16
N VAL A 97 -6.36 -1.93 -1.27
CA VAL A 97 -5.05 -1.37 -1.68
C VAL A 97 -4.49 -0.43 -0.60
N ARG A 98 -5.32 0.46 -0.02
CA ARG A 98 -4.90 1.32 1.09
C ARG A 98 -4.51 0.52 2.33
N SER A 99 -5.23 -0.56 2.61
CA SER A 99 -4.92 -1.45 3.73
C SER A 99 -3.61 -2.19 3.53
N ALA A 100 -3.31 -2.61 2.29
CA ALA A 100 -2.03 -3.20 1.93
C ALA A 100 -0.87 -2.22 2.16
N ALA A 101 -1.01 -0.97 1.74
CA ALA A 101 -0.01 0.07 2.01
C ALA A 101 0.19 0.29 3.53
N ARG A 102 -0.89 0.33 4.32
CA ARG A 102 -0.80 0.46 5.78
C ARG A 102 -0.06 -0.72 6.41
N ILE A 103 -0.38 -1.95 6.01
CA ILE A 103 0.29 -3.16 6.50
C ILE A 103 1.75 -3.19 6.08
N ALA A 104 2.07 -2.80 4.84
CA ALA A 104 3.45 -2.70 4.38
C ALA A 104 4.25 -1.71 5.23
N ARG A 105 3.68 -0.52 5.51
CA ARG A 105 4.32 0.47 6.39
C ARG A 105 4.63 -0.09 7.78
N LEU A 106 3.69 -0.81 8.39
CA LEU A 106 3.88 -1.42 9.72
C LEU A 106 4.95 -2.53 9.73
N ARG A 107 5.24 -3.13 8.58
CA ARG A 107 6.19 -4.24 8.43
C ARG A 107 7.58 -3.81 7.94
N ILE A 108 7.79 -2.53 7.67
CA ILE A 108 9.13 -2.02 7.36
C ILE A 108 9.89 -1.89 8.68
N GLU A 109 10.89 -2.74 8.87
CA GLU A 109 11.75 -2.76 10.05
C GLU A 109 12.82 -1.66 10.03
N VAL A 110 13.09 -1.06 8.87
CA VAL A 110 14.13 -0.04 8.69
C VAL A 110 13.51 1.36 8.78
N PRO A 111 13.73 2.13 9.86
CA PRO A 111 13.31 3.52 9.88
C PRO A 111 14.10 4.29 8.82
N PHE A 112 13.41 4.95 7.89
CA PHE A 112 14.07 5.86 6.98
C PHE A 112 14.40 7.12 7.78
N GLN A 113 15.68 7.26 8.15
CA GLN A 113 16.15 8.47 8.81
C GLN A 113 15.95 9.64 7.86
N ALA A 114 15.02 10.53 8.20
CA ALA A 114 15.01 11.87 7.63
C ALA A 114 16.35 12.50 8.00
N ARG A 115 17.19 12.85 7.01
CA ARG A 115 18.38 13.65 7.31
C ARG A 115 17.91 14.93 8.01
N PRO A 116 18.28 15.17 9.29
CA PRO A 116 17.89 16.39 9.96
C PRO A 116 18.57 17.56 9.25
N ASP A 117 17.76 18.38 8.60
CA ASP A 117 18.00 19.76 8.19
C ASP A 117 19.44 20.30 8.28
N ALA A 118 20.16 20.27 7.16
CA ALA A 118 21.32 21.13 6.94
C ALA A 118 20.94 22.55 6.45
N VAL A 119 19.65 22.94 6.46
CA VAL A 119 19.20 24.19 5.79
C VAL A 119 18.29 25.09 6.63
N VAL A 120 17.84 24.69 7.82
CA VAL A 120 16.88 25.51 8.60
C VAL A 120 17.52 26.69 9.36
N ASP A 121 18.86 26.75 9.52
CA ASP A 121 19.47 27.80 10.38
C ASP A 121 19.89 29.10 9.65
N ARG A 122 19.73 29.21 8.32
CA ARG A 122 20.13 30.44 7.58
C ARG A 122 19.05 31.50 7.43
N ILE A 123 17.83 31.25 7.88
CA ILE A 123 16.74 32.24 7.82
C ILE A 123 16.43 32.77 9.23
N ARG A 124 17.48 33.06 10.02
CA ARG A 124 17.37 34.07 11.07
C ARG A 124 17.35 35.43 10.39
N ARG A 125 16.12 35.92 10.19
CA ARG A 125 15.76 37.27 9.80
C ARG A 125 16.75 38.28 10.41
N ARG A 126 17.51 38.98 9.57
CA ARG A 126 18.10 40.27 9.95
C ARG A 126 16.94 41.24 10.20
N PRO A 127 16.86 41.91 11.36
CA PRO A 127 16.02 43.09 11.47
C PRO A 127 16.64 44.18 10.62
N VAL A 128 15.88 44.69 9.65
CA VAL A 128 16.13 45.99 9.03
C VAL A 128 15.37 47.00 9.86
N VAL A 129 16.03 47.61 10.86
CA VAL A 129 15.99 49.04 11.21
C VAL A 129 17.26 49.33 12.02
#